data_AF-X1LIR7-F1
#
_entry.id   AF-X1LIR7-F1
#
_cell.length_a   1.000
_cell.length_b   1.000
_cell.length_c   1.000
_cell.angle_alpha   90.00
_cell.angle_beta   90.00
_cell.angle_gamma   90.00
#
_symmetry.space_group_name_H-M   'P 1'
#
loop_
_entity.id
_entity.type
_entity.pdbx_description
1 polymer ?
#
loop_
_entity_poly.entity_id
_entity_poly.type
_entity_poly.pdbx_seq_one_letter_code
_entity_poly.pdbx_strand_id
1 'polypeptide(L)'
;LKFLTQRIGTCFMRCTGMDAINAVGIEVYNCDQKYGTNYWERLLNFVKQMQQNDFTVFSGVTDVKGDRSLRPSEQKDPDQYLHVVDKSNDGIVVRGAKIHQTGSLCAHWGLIVPTREMREPDKDYAVCFAVPVDAEGSAIILSEVKITNFRTQSAIRGMV
;
A
#
# COMPACT_ATOMS: atom_id res chain seq x y z
N LEU A 1 -14.29 -2.05 -13.89
CA LEU A 1 -13.04 -1.35 -14.30
C LEU A 1 -13.04 -0.88 -15.76
N LYS A 2 -13.34 -1.74 -16.75
CA LYS A 2 -13.35 -1.40 -18.20
C LYS A 2 -14.07 -0.09 -18.56
N PHE A 3 -15.26 0.15 -17.98
CA PHE A 3 -16.03 1.39 -18.19
C PHE A 3 -15.26 2.66 -17.80
N LEU A 4 -14.59 2.66 -16.64
CA LEU A 4 -13.78 3.79 -16.18
C LEU A 4 -12.58 4.01 -17.09
N THR A 5 -11.88 2.92 -17.44
CA THR A 5 -10.70 2.98 -18.33
C THR A 5 -11.05 3.56 -19.70
N GLN A 6 -12.19 3.20 -20.28
CA GLN A 6 -12.64 3.73 -21.58
C GLN A 6 -12.97 5.23 -21.54
N ARG A 7 -13.36 5.76 -20.38
CA ARG A 7 -13.70 7.18 -20.21
C ARG A 7 -12.49 8.05 -19.83
N ILE A 8 -11.60 7.51 -18.99
CA ILE A 8 -10.46 8.24 -18.42
C ILE A 8 -9.20 8.11 -19.31
N GLY A 9 -9.05 6.99 -20.03
CA GLY A 9 -7.90 6.74 -20.90
C GLY A 9 -6.58 6.47 -20.16
N THR A 10 -6.63 6.28 -18.83
CA THR A 10 -5.46 6.00 -17.98
C THR A 10 -5.85 5.25 -16.69
N CYS A 11 -4.90 5.04 -15.79
CA CYS A 11 -5.13 4.48 -14.46
C CYS A 11 -6.04 5.39 -13.62
N PHE A 12 -7.07 4.82 -13.01
CA PHE A 12 -8.03 5.51 -12.12
C PHE A 12 -7.73 5.26 -10.63
N MET A 13 -6.57 4.67 -10.32
CA MET A 13 -5.88 4.63 -9.01
C MET A 13 -6.60 3.95 -7.83
N ARG A 14 -7.90 3.67 -7.91
CA ARG A 14 -8.72 3.14 -6.80
C ARG A 14 -8.82 1.61 -6.75
N CYS A 15 -8.42 0.91 -7.82
CA CYS A 15 -8.52 -0.55 -7.88
C CYS A 15 -7.62 -1.26 -6.86
N THR A 16 -6.42 -0.74 -6.60
CA THR A 16 -5.43 -1.38 -5.75
C THR A 16 -5.90 -1.50 -4.30
N GLY A 17 -6.55 -0.47 -3.75
CA GLY A 17 -7.15 -0.52 -2.41
C GLY A 17 -8.34 -1.47 -2.34
N MET A 18 -9.21 -1.48 -3.36
CA MET A 18 -10.34 -2.42 -3.45
C MET A 18 -9.86 -3.88 -3.44
N ASP A 19 -8.87 -4.21 -4.26
CA ASP A 19 -8.33 -5.57 -4.36
C ASP A 19 -7.64 -5.97 -3.04
N ALA A 20 -6.87 -5.06 -2.43
CA ALA A 20 -6.19 -5.32 -1.16
C ALA A 20 -7.17 -5.54 0.00
N ILE A 21 -8.24 -4.76 0.13
CA ILE A 21 -9.24 -4.94 1.19
C ILE A 21 -9.88 -6.34 1.10
N ASN A 22 -10.21 -6.80 -0.12
CA ASN A 22 -10.79 -8.12 -0.31
C ASN A 22 -9.78 -9.24 0.00
N ALA A 23 -8.53 -9.12 -0.47
CA ALA A 23 -7.50 -10.11 -0.21
C ALA A 23 -7.13 -10.20 1.28
N VAL A 24 -6.94 -9.05 1.94
CA VAL A 24 -6.68 -8.98 3.39
C VAL A 24 -7.85 -9.57 4.17
N GLY A 25 -9.09 -9.38 3.71
CA GLY A 25 -10.27 -10.00 4.32
C GLY A 25 -10.17 -11.52 4.45
N ILE A 26 -9.73 -12.21 3.40
CA ILE A 26 -9.55 -13.66 3.42
C ILE A 26 -8.49 -14.05 4.44
N GLU A 27 -7.34 -13.38 4.41
CA GLU A 27 -6.19 -13.74 5.25
C GLU A 27 -6.43 -13.44 6.72
N VAL A 28 -7.02 -12.29 7.06
CA VAL A 28 -7.29 -11.97 8.48
C VAL A 28 -8.35 -12.90 9.07
N TYR A 29 -9.33 -13.33 8.28
CA TYR A 29 -10.30 -14.34 8.70
C TYR A 29 -9.59 -15.67 9.00
N ASN A 30 -8.73 -16.14 8.09
CA ASN A 30 -7.94 -17.36 8.29
C ASN A 30 -7.00 -17.26 9.50
N CYS A 31 -6.36 -16.10 9.69
CA CYS A 31 -5.51 -15.83 10.86
C CYS A 31 -6.31 -15.91 12.17
N ASP A 32 -7.48 -15.29 12.24
CA ASP A 32 -8.33 -15.32 13.42
C ASP A 32 -8.80 -16.74 13.75
N GLN A 33 -9.19 -17.54 12.75
CA GLN A 33 -9.55 -18.95 12.94
C GLN A 33 -8.39 -19.80 13.47
N LYS A 34 -7.16 -19.52 13.01
CA LYS A 34 -5.98 -20.33 13.37
C LYS A 34 -5.34 -19.90 14.70
N TYR A 35 -5.29 -18.60 14.98
CA TYR A 35 -4.51 -18.02 16.08
C TYR A 35 -5.37 -17.37 17.17
N GLY A 36 -6.69 -17.32 17.01
CA GLY A 36 -7.59 -16.68 18.00
C GLY A 36 -7.39 -15.17 18.10
N THR A 37 -6.88 -14.54 17.04
CA THR A 37 -6.72 -13.09 16.93
C THR A 37 -8.05 -12.40 16.66
N ASN A 38 -8.04 -11.06 16.62
CA ASN A 38 -9.22 -10.23 16.33
C ASN A 38 -9.02 -9.29 15.13
N TYR A 39 -8.25 -9.73 14.13
CA TYR A 39 -7.92 -8.91 12.96
C TYR A 39 -9.11 -8.69 12.03
N TRP A 40 -10.02 -9.66 11.91
CA TRP A 40 -11.24 -9.56 11.11
C TRP A 40 -12.15 -8.44 11.62
N GLU A 41 -12.35 -8.34 12.94
CA GLU A 41 -13.14 -7.26 13.53
C GLU A 41 -12.53 -5.88 13.25
N ARG A 42 -11.20 -5.76 13.39
CA ARG A 42 -10.46 -4.51 13.08
C ARG A 42 -10.63 -4.13 11.62
N LEU A 43 -10.51 -5.09 10.70
CA LEU A 43 -10.72 -4.85 9.27
C LEU A 43 -12.16 -4.41 8.97
N LEU A 44 -13.18 -5.06 9.55
CA LEU A 44 -14.57 -4.68 9.33
C LEU A 44 -14.84 -3.24 9.81
N ASN A 45 -14.25 -2.84 10.94
CA ASN A 45 -14.39 -1.47 11.43
C ASN A 45 -13.70 -0.46 10.49
N PHE A 46 -12.51 -0.79 9.96
CA PHE A 46 -11.87 0.01 8.93
C PHE A 46 -12.72 0.11 7.65
N VAL A 47 -13.27 -1.00 7.16
CA VAL A 47 -14.12 -1.02 5.95
C VAL A 47 -15.38 -0.18 6.15
N LYS A 48 -16.04 -0.27 7.32
CA LYS A 48 -17.19 0.59 7.65
C LYS A 48 -16.81 2.07 7.59
N GLN A 49 -15.66 2.45 8.14
CA GLN A 49 -15.17 3.82 8.08
C GLN A 49 -14.93 4.27 6.63
N MET A 50 -14.30 3.43 5.79
CA MET A 50 -14.05 3.76 4.39
C MET A 50 -15.35 3.95 3.61
N GLN A 51 -16.33 3.06 3.84
CA GLN A 51 -17.64 3.11 3.18
C GLN A 51 -18.47 4.33 3.61
N GLN A 52 -18.49 4.65 4.91
CA GLN A 52 -19.27 5.76 5.45
C GLN A 52 -18.77 7.13 4.96
N ASN A 53 -17.46 7.25 4.70
CA ASN A 53 -16.84 8.52 4.32
C ASN A 53 -16.46 8.60 2.83
N ASP A 54 -16.74 7.54 2.04
CA ASP A 54 -16.30 7.39 0.66
C ASP A 54 -14.79 7.63 0.46
N PHE A 55 -13.98 7.19 1.41
CA PHE A 55 -12.55 7.41 1.35
C PHE A 55 -11.89 6.58 0.24
N THR A 56 -10.78 7.12 -0.27
CA THR A 56 -9.92 6.45 -1.23
C THR A 56 -8.76 5.78 -0.50
N VAL A 57 -8.53 4.50 -0.81
CA VAL A 57 -7.47 3.68 -0.25
C VAL A 57 -6.53 3.26 -1.37
N PHE A 58 -5.21 3.41 -1.18
CA PHE A 58 -4.21 2.75 -2.01
C PHE A 58 -3.65 1.53 -1.27
N SER A 59 -3.12 0.54 -1.99
CA SER A 59 -2.42 -0.58 -1.36
C SER A 59 -0.91 -0.41 -1.43
N GLY A 60 -0.27 -0.55 -0.28
CA GLY A 60 1.18 -0.50 -0.09
C GLY A 60 1.79 -1.90 -0.12
N VAL A 61 2.05 -2.46 -1.30
CA VAL A 61 2.53 -3.85 -1.43
C VAL A 61 4.04 -3.92 -1.59
N THR A 62 4.57 -3.36 -2.69
CA THR A 62 5.94 -3.57 -3.14
C THR A 62 6.97 -2.84 -2.29
N ASP A 63 7.81 -3.57 -1.57
CA ASP A 63 9.00 -3.05 -0.88
C ASP A 63 10.12 -2.65 -1.86
N VAL A 64 11.16 -1.96 -1.36
CA VAL A 64 12.37 -1.62 -2.13
C VAL A 64 13.11 -2.88 -2.60
N LYS A 65 13.14 -3.90 -1.74
CA LYS A 65 13.65 -5.28 -1.95
C LYS A 65 15.17 -5.47 -2.03
N GLY A 66 15.98 -4.42 -2.10
CA GLY A 66 17.44 -4.53 -2.10
C GLY A 66 17.98 -5.55 -3.11
N ASP A 67 18.85 -6.45 -2.63
CA ASP A 67 19.32 -7.59 -3.42
C ASP A 67 18.18 -8.60 -3.58
N ARG A 68 17.67 -8.72 -4.80
CA ARG A 68 16.53 -9.59 -5.12
C ARG A 68 16.82 -11.08 -4.99
N SER A 69 18.09 -11.47 -4.89
CA SER A 69 18.49 -12.86 -4.64
C SER A 69 18.34 -13.27 -3.17
N LEU A 70 18.24 -12.28 -2.27
CA LEU A 70 18.13 -12.47 -0.82
C LEU A 70 16.69 -12.30 -0.34
N ARG A 71 16.34 -12.99 0.75
CA ARG A 71 15.08 -12.79 1.49
C ARG A 71 15.16 -11.54 2.39
N PRO A 72 14.03 -11.06 2.94
CA PRO A 72 14.01 -9.87 3.80
C PRO A 72 15.01 -9.96 4.97
N SER A 73 14.99 -11.06 5.72
CA SER A 73 15.91 -11.30 6.85
C SER A 73 17.39 -11.45 6.47
N GLU A 74 17.69 -11.64 5.19
CA GLU A 74 19.04 -11.83 4.66
C GLU A 74 19.61 -10.52 4.07
N GLN A 75 18.80 -9.47 3.95
CA GLN A 75 19.29 -8.18 3.46
C GLN A 75 20.30 -7.59 4.44
N LYS A 76 21.39 -7.02 3.90
CA LYS A 76 22.38 -6.31 4.72
C LYS A 76 21.76 -5.11 5.44
N ASP A 77 20.83 -4.44 4.78
CA ASP A 77 20.03 -3.36 5.34
C ASP A 77 18.60 -3.87 5.57
N PRO A 78 18.11 -3.96 6.82
CA PRO A 78 16.77 -4.46 7.10
C PRO A 78 15.66 -3.55 6.57
N ASP A 79 15.94 -2.25 6.33
CA ASP A 79 14.94 -1.28 5.84
C ASP A 79 14.60 -1.48 4.35
N GLN A 80 15.30 -2.39 3.64
CA GLN A 80 14.95 -2.77 2.26
C GLN A 80 13.56 -3.41 2.16
N TYR A 81 13.03 -3.89 3.28
CA TYR A 81 11.65 -4.32 3.45
C TYR A 81 11.04 -3.63 4.66
N LEU A 82 9.77 -3.24 4.56
CA LEU A 82 9.06 -2.67 5.69
C LEU A 82 8.90 -3.73 6.80
N HIS A 83 9.31 -3.39 8.01
CA HIS A 83 9.26 -4.28 9.17
C HIS A 83 8.90 -3.54 10.47
N VAL A 84 8.56 -4.33 11.48
CA VAL A 84 8.33 -3.83 12.84
C VAL A 84 9.66 -3.65 13.56
N VAL A 85 9.92 -2.45 14.07
CA VAL A 85 11.12 -2.11 14.86
C VAL A 85 10.85 -2.04 16.36
N ASP A 86 9.60 -1.83 16.76
CA ASP A 86 9.19 -1.82 18.17
C ASP A 86 7.74 -2.28 18.33
N LYS A 87 7.44 -2.90 19.48
CA LYS A 87 6.10 -3.42 19.84
C LYS A 87 5.81 -3.08 21.29
N SER A 88 4.67 -2.43 21.52
CA SER A 88 4.16 -2.11 22.85
C SER A 88 2.70 -2.54 22.98
N ASN A 89 2.12 -2.33 24.16
CA ASN A 89 0.69 -2.59 24.37
C ASN A 89 -0.21 -1.64 23.55
N ASP A 90 0.32 -0.46 23.18
CA ASP A 90 -0.42 0.58 22.45
C ASP A 90 -0.35 0.40 20.92
N GLY A 91 0.60 -0.41 20.42
CA GLY A 91 0.73 -0.66 18.99
C GLY A 91 2.12 -1.12 18.57
N ILE A 92 2.45 -0.80 17.30
CA ILE A 92 3.71 -1.16 16.66
C ILE A 92 4.36 0.10 16.06
N VAL A 93 5.68 0.12 16.05
CA VAL A 93 6.47 1.08 15.26
C VAL A 93 7.04 0.33 14.07
N VAL A 94 6.87 0.87 12.86
CA VAL A 94 7.35 0.26 11.63
C VAL A 94 8.37 1.16 10.93
N ARG A 95 9.27 0.54 10.17
CA ARG A 95 10.29 1.24 9.39
C ARG A 95 10.56 0.52 8.07
N GLY A 96 10.87 1.30 7.03
CA GLY A 96 11.14 0.83 5.67
C GLY A 96 10.40 1.66 4.64
N ALA A 97 10.32 1.18 3.40
CA ALA A 97 9.66 1.92 2.32
C ALA A 97 8.92 1.03 1.32
N LYS A 98 7.82 1.57 0.78
CA LYS A 98 7.05 0.99 -0.31
C LYS A 98 7.26 1.80 -1.58
N ILE A 99 7.54 1.15 -2.71
CA ILE A 99 7.89 1.80 -3.98
C ILE A 99 6.84 1.55 -5.07
N HIS A 100 6.72 2.48 -6.02
CA HIS A 100 5.74 2.42 -7.11
C HIS A 100 4.28 2.39 -6.64
N GLN A 101 3.96 3.24 -5.66
CA GLN A 101 2.66 3.27 -5.00
C GLN A 101 1.66 4.14 -5.77
N THR A 102 0.99 3.51 -6.73
CA THR A 102 -0.04 4.14 -7.58
C THR A 102 -1.12 4.81 -6.73
N GLY A 103 -1.34 6.11 -6.94
CA GLY A 103 -2.41 6.85 -6.30
C GLY A 103 -2.17 7.22 -4.83
N SER A 104 -1.00 6.93 -4.27
CA SER A 104 -0.67 7.22 -2.86
C SER A 104 -0.90 8.68 -2.47
N LEU A 105 -0.52 9.63 -3.33
CA LEU A 105 -0.76 11.07 -3.10
C LEU A 105 -2.24 11.50 -3.17
N CYS A 106 -3.08 10.72 -3.84
CA CYS A 106 -4.49 11.05 -4.07
C CYS A 106 -5.42 10.24 -3.14
N ALA A 107 -4.85 9.45 -2.23
CA ALA A 107 -5.58 8.61 -1.30
C ALA A 107 -5.68 9.27 0.08
N HIS A 108 -6.67 8.85 0.85
CA HIS A 108 -6.84 9.25 2.25
C HIS A 108 -6.09 8.27 3.17
N TRP A 109 -6.08 6.99 2.79
CA TRP A 109 -5.51 5.90 3.56
C TRP A 109 -4.63 4.99 2.70
N GLY A 110 -3.59 4.42 3.30
CA GLY A 110 -2.81 3.32 2.76
C GLY A 110 -3.10 2.03 3.50
N LEU A 111 -3.40 0.95 2.77
CA LEU A 111 -3.44 -0.41 3.32
C LEU A 111 -2.13 -1.11 2.96
N ILE A 112 -1.24 -1.22 3.94
CA ILE A 112 0.12 -1.74 3.78
C ILE A 112 0.11 -3.23 4.03
N VAL A 113 0.73 -4.00 3.13
CA VAL A 113 0.81 -5.46 3.20
C VAL A 113 2.22 -5.96 2.87
N PRO A 114 2.60 -7.19 3.28
CA PRO A 114 3.87 -7.79 2.86
C PRO A 114 3.92 -8.04 1.35
N THR A 115 5.07 -7.84 0.71
CA THR A 115 5.19 -8.03 -0.75
C THR A 115 5.30 -9.49 -1.21
N ARG A 116 5.54 -10.42 -0.29
CA ARG A 116 5.82 -11.84 -0.58
C ARG A 116 5.48 -12.73 0.62
N GLU A 117 5.50 -14.04 0.39
CA GLU A 117 5.49 -15.05 1.46
C GLU A 117 6.64 -14.78 2.44
N MET A 118 6.30 -14.62 3.72
CA MET A 118 7.25 -14.46 4.83
C MET A 118 7.42 -15.80 5.54
N ARG A 119 8.68 -16.16 5.82
CA ARG A 119 9.03 -17.37 6.57
C ARG A 119 9.29 -17.03 8.03
N GLU A 120 9.52 -18.04 8.86
CA GLU A 120 9.85 -17.85 10.28
C GLU A 120 10.99 -16.84 10.52
N PRO A 121 12.11 -16.86 9.76
CA PRO A 121 13.15 -15.83 9.90
C PRO A 121 12.69 -14.42 9.49
N ASP A 122 11.67 -14.31 8.65
CA ASP A 122 11.11 -13.05 8.14
C ASP A 122 9.93 -12.52 9.00
N LYS A 123 9.71 -13.06 10.20
CA LYS A 123 8.51 -12.77 11.03
C LYS A 123 8.28 -11.28 11.30
N ASP A 124 9.34 -10.48 11.41
CA ASP A 124 9.22 -9.04 11.68
C ASP A 124 8.78 -8.23 10.45
N TYR A 125 8.87 -8.83 9.26
CA TYR A 125 8.37 -8.29 7.99
C TYR A 125 6.93 -8.74 7.67
N ALA A 126 6.38 -9.67 8.45
CA ALA A 126 5.00 -10.17 8.31
C ALA A 126 3.99 -9.21 8.97
N VAL A 127 3.91 -7.98 8.44
CA VAL A 127 3.10 -6.91 9.00
C VAL A 127 2.10 -6.35 7.98
N CYS A 128 0.85 -6.16 8.43
CA CYS A 128 -0.25 -5.58 7.65
C CYS A 128 -1.00 -4.57 8.51
N PHE A 129 -1.21 -3.35 8.00
CA PHE A 129 -1.90 -2.28 8.73
C PHE A 129 -2.46 -1.22 7.77
N ALA A 130 -3.46 -0.48 8.24
CA ALA A 130 -3.95 0.72 7.58
C ALA A 130 -3.34 1.96 8.25
N VAL A 131 -3.03 2.99 7.45
CA VAL A 131 -2.45 4.25 7.94
C VAL A 131 -2.98 5.45 7.15
N PRO A 132 -3.28 6.59 7.79
CA PRO A 132 -3.57 7.83 7.06
C PRO A 132 -2.38 8.25 6.20
N VAL A 133 -2.64 8.80 5.02
CA VAL A 133 -1.56 9.25 4.11
C VAL A 133 -0.73 10.39 4.69
N ASP A 134 -1.30 11.16 5.61
CA ASP A 134 -0.69 12.29 6.32
C ASP A 134 -0.18 11.91 7.73
N ALA A 135 -0.05 10.63 8.03
CA ALA A 135 0.45 10.18 9.33
C ALA A 135 1.87 10.71 9.59
N GLU A 136 2.11 11.16 10.83
CA GLU A 136 3.42 11.63 11.27
C GLU A 136 4.48 10.53 11.08
N GLY A 137 5.67 10.92 10.61
CA GLY A 137 6.75 9.98 10.28
C GLY A 137 6.64 9.30 8.91
N SER A 138 5.54 9.51 8.18
CA SER A 138 5.43 9.09 6.77
C SER A 138 5.87 10.20 5.82
N ALA A 139 6.50 9.81 4.71
CA ALA A 139 6.89 10.73 3.64
C ALA A 139 6.62 10.09 2.28
N ILE A 140 6.04 10.85 1.35
CA ILE A 140 5.85 10.43 -0.03
C ILE A 140 6.84 11.17 -0.92
N ILE A 141 7.68 10.41 -1.63
CA ILE A 141 8.66 10.94 -2.57
C ILE A 141 8.18 10.65 -3.99
N LEU A 142 8.00 11.72 -4.78
CA LEU A 142 7.57 11.63 -6.17
C LEU A 142 8.72 11.24 -7.10
N SER A 143 8.47 10.28 -7.98
CA SER A 143 9.34 9.96 -9.11
C SER A 143 8.96 10.76 -10.35
N GLU A 144 9.94 11.12 -11.18
CA GLU A 144 9.68 11.81 -12.44
C GLU A 144 8.76 11.01 -13.39
N VAL A 145 7.81 11.72 -13.99
CA VAL A 145 6.99 11.19 -15.09
C VAL A 145 7.60 11.67 -16.41
N LYS A 146 8.31 10.80 -17.12
CA LYS A 146 8.79 11.10 -18.48
C LYS A 146 7.64 11.00 -19.48
N ILE A 147 7.13 12.14 -19.92
CA ILE A 147 6.18 12.19 -21.04
C ILE A 147 6.96 12.21 -22.35
N THR A 148 7.17 11.05 -22.96
CA THR A 148 8.00 10.90 -24.17
C THR A 148 7.27 11.15 -25.50
N ASN A 149 5.96 11.41 -25.49
CA ASN A 149 5.17 11.63 -26.72
C ASN A 149 4.09 12.70 -26.55
N PHE A 150 4.46 13.94 -26.20
CA PHE A 150 3.58 15.08 -26.45
C PHE A 150 3.65 15.43 -27.95
N ARG A 151 2.80 14.82 -28.79
CA ARG A 151 2.40 15.51 -30.02
C ARG A 151 1.56 16.68 -29.56
N THR A 152 2.09 17.89 -29.62
CA THR A 152 1.30 19.12 -29.54
C THR A 152 0.25 19.05 -30.64
N GLN A 153 -0.94 18.49 -30.34
CA GLN A 153 -2.12 18.91 -31.06
C GLN A 153 -2.21 20.42 -30.82
N SER A 154 -2.48 21.14 -31.88
CA SER A 154 -2.46 22.60 -32.09
C SER A 154 -3.26 23.46 -31.08
N ALA A 155 -3.78 22.88 -30.00
CA ALA A 155 -4.65 23.52 -29.01
C ALA A 155 -3.94 24.49 -28.03
N ILE A 156 -2.60 24.49 -27.94
CA ILE A 156 -1.86 25.33 -26.97
C ILE A 156 -1.44 26.69 -27.57
N ARG A 157 -1.70 26.95 -28.85
CA ARG A 157 -1.32 28.22 -29.50
C ARG A 157 -2.16 29.45 -29.11
N GLY A 158 -3.14 29.31 -28.21
CA GLY A 158 -4.05 30.40 -27.82
C GLY A 158 -3.95 30.89 -26.37
N MET A 159 -2.96 30.42 -25.58
CA MET A 159 -2.82 30.79 -24.16
C MET A 159 -1.39 31.21 -23.79
N VAL A 160 -0.75 32.00 -24.65
CA VAL A 160 0.36 32.91 -24.27
C VAL A 160 0.19 34.21 -25.01
#